data_AF-W0RBT1-F1
#
_entry.id   AF-W0RBT1-F1
#
_cell.length_a   1.000
_cell.length_b   1.000
_cell.length_c   1.000
_cell.angle_alpha   90.00
_cell.angle_beta   90.00
_cell.angle_gamma   90.00
#
_symmetry.space_group_name_H-M   'P 1'
#
loop_
_entity.id
_entity.type
_entity.pdbx_description
1 polymer ?
#
loop_
_entity_poly.entity_id
_entity_poly.type
_entity_poly.pdbx_seq_one_letter_code
_entity_poly.pdbx_strand_id
1 'polypeptide(L)'
;MDAALGTDSLRLALDALSRTRLLGAGVALSAVVVPLTAIALLARWRPPGGRAVRATLRTVGSLTALAYGVYGASLAGEWGRRAVGPARGRVARALGAPVVAALGRYRTEHGAYPPSLAELVPRYLPETALDAPTRSPLAHPFEFRTRGDAFMLRVREAPPRYSGCEYSSRTQRWYCSGYF
;
A
#
# COMPACT_ATOMS: atom_id res chain seq x y z
N MET A 1 21.32 20.52 -1.76
CA MET A 1 21.40 19.92 -0.41
C MET A 1 20.14 19.11 -0.06
N ASP A 2 19.38 18.64 -1.06
CA ASP A 2 18.04 18.05 -0.84
C ASP A 2 17.98 16.52 -0.84
N ALA A 3 19.13 15.84 -1.02
CA ALA A 3 19.17 14.38 -1.11
C ALA A 3 18.99 13.68 0.26
N ALA A 4 19.40 14.30 1.36
CA ALA A 4 19.32 13.71 2.70
C ALA A 4 17.87 13.65 3.26
N LEU A 5 17.00 14.55 2.81
CA LEU A 5 15.58 14.56 3.23
C LEU A 5 14.78 13.39 2.62
N GLY A 6 15.28 12.77 1.54
CA GLY A 6 14.59 11.70 0.84
C GLY A 6 14.62 10.34 1.56
N THR A 7 15.75 10.00 2.18
CA THR A 7 15.92 8.67 2.80
C THR A 7 15.16 8.53 4.13
N ASP A 8 15.15 9.57 4.95
CA ASP A 8 14.46 9.55 6.24
C ASP A 8 12.94 9.60 6.05
N SER A 9 12.45 10.39 5.10
CA SER A 9 11.03 10.43 4.75
C SER A 9 10.54 9.09 4.19
N LEU A 10 11.35 8.39 3.39
CA LEU A 10 11.03 7.04 2.90
C LEU A 10 10.94 6.03 4.05
N ARG A 11 11.92 6.03 4.96
CA ARG A 11 11.91 5.14 6.14
C ARG A 11 10.69 5.38 7.02
N LEU A 12 10.36 6.64 7.29
CA LEU A 12 9.16 7.02 8.04
C LEU A 12 7.87 6.58 7.33
N ALA A 13 7.81 6.71 6.00
CA ALA A 13 6.65 6.26 5.23
C ALA A 13 6.49 4.74 5.25
N LEU A 14 7.60 4.00 5.14
CA LEU A 14 7.61 2.53 5.25
C LEU A 14 7.22 2.07 6.65
N ASP A 15 7.72 2.73 7.70
CA ASP A 15 7.35 2.39 9.07
C ASP A 15 5.88 2.73 9.36
N ALA A 16 5.39 3.87 8.87
CA ALA A 16 3.97 4.20 8.97
C ALA A 16 3.09 3.15 8.26
N LEU A 17 3.49 2.69 7.07
CA LEU A 17 2.79 1.61 6.34
C LEU A 17 2.81 0.29 7.12
N SER A 18 3.93 -0.04 7.77
CA SER A 18 4.07 -1.27 8.57
C SER A 18 3.13 -1.24 9.77
N ARG A 19 3.11 -0.13 10.54
CA ARG A 19 2.22 0.07 11.69
C ARG A 19 0.76 0.09 11.27
N THR A 20 0.46 0.70 10.13
CA THR A 20 -0.89 0.70 9.55
C THR A 20 -1.32 -0.76 9.28
N ARG A 21 -0.51 -1.58 8.62
CA ARG A 21 -0.88 -2.99 8.42
C ARG A 21 -1.13 -3.76 9.72
N LEU A 22 -0.30 -3.53 10.75
CA LEU A 22 -0.46 -4.17 12.05
C LEU A 22 -1.77 -3.78 12.75
N LEU A 23 -2.12 -2.50 12.75
CA LEU A 23 -3.37 -2.02 13.33
C LEU A 23 -4.59 -2.57 12.58
N GLY A 24 -4.54 -2.60 11.23
CA GLY A 24 -5.61 -3.19 10.42
C GLY A 24 -5.78 -4.68 10.68
N ALA A 25 -4.68 -5.42 10.83
CA ALA A 25 -4.72 -6.83 11.21
C ALA A 25 -5.30 -7.04 12.61
N GLY A 26 -4.96 -6.17 13.57
CA GLY A 26 -5.52 -6.20 14.92
C GLY A 26 -7.03 -5.98 14.94
N VAL A 27 -7.53 -5.00 14.18
CA VAL A 27 -8.98 -4.73 14.05
C VAL A 27 -9.70 -5.92 13.41
N ALA A 28 -9.16 -6.46 12.32
CA ALA A 28 -9.73 -7.63 11.65
C ALA A 28 -9.77 -8.86 12.57
N LEU A 29 -8.70 -9.10 13.34
CA LEU A 29 -8.64 -10.17 14.32
C LEU A 29 -9.69 -9.97 15.43
N SER A 30 -9.82 -8.75 15.97
CA SER A 30 -10.81 -8.45 17.01
C SER A 30 -12.25 -8.65 16.54
N ALA A 31 -12.54 -8.35 15.27
CA ALA A 31 -13.86 -8.54 14.67
C ALA A 31 -14.28 -10.02 14.59
N VAL A 32 -13.33 -10.96 14.75
CA VAL A 32 -13.57 -12.41 14.77
C VAL A 32 -13.47 -12.97 16.19
N VAL A 33 -12.43 -12.59 16.95
CA VAL A 33 -12.15 -13.16 18.27
C VAL A 33 -13.18 -12.72 19.31
N VAL A 34 -13.59 -11.45 19.32
CA VAL A 34 -14.59 -10.94 20.27
C VAL A 34 -15.94 -11.65 20.14
N PRO A 35 -16.56 -11.79 18.95
CA PRO A 35 -17.83 -12.51 18.84
C PRO A 35 -17.70 -14.00 19.19
N LEU A 36 -16.62 -14.67 18.78
CA LEU A 36 -16.42 -16.09 19.11
C LEU A 36 -16.27 -16.32 20.62
N THR A 37 -15.51 -15.46 21.30
CA THR A 37 -15.35 -15.52 22.76
C THR A 37 -16.66 -15.23 23.49
N ALA A 38 -17.44 -14.24 23.02
CA ALA A 38 -18.76 -13.96 23.56
C ALA A 38 -19.73 -15.15 23.40
N ILE A 39 -19.76 -15.79 22.22
CA ILE A 39 -20.57 -16.99 21.96
C ILE A 39 -20.13 -18.14 22.88
N ALA A 40 -18.83 -18.37 23.04
CA ALA A 40 -18.30 -19.43 23.90
C ALA A 40 -18.66 -19.20 25.38
N LEU A 41 -18.57 -17.95 25.86
CA LEU A 41 -18.96 -17.57 27.22
C LEU A 41 -20.46 -17.75 27.44
N LEU A 42 -21.30 -17.30 26.50
CA LEU A 42 -22.76 -17.49 26.56
C LEU A 42 -23.16 -18.97 26.49
N ALA A 43 -22.41 -19.81 25.79
CA ALA A 43 -22.65 -21.24 25.74
C ALA A 43 -22.32 -21.95 27.08
N ARG A 44 -21.31 -21.48 27.80
CA ARG A 44 -20.92 -21.99 29.13
C ARG A 44 -21.80 -21.46 30.24
N TRP A 45 -22.33 -20.24 30.10
CA TRP A 45 -23.19 -19.63 31.11
C TRP A 45 -24.56 -20.31 31.15
N ARG A 46 -24.95 -20.80 32.33
CA ARG A 46 -26.27 -21.40 32.59
C ARG A 46 -27.10 -20.41 33.42
N PRO A 47 -27.78 -19.42 32.79
CA PRO A 47 -28.60 -18.50 33.54
C PRO A 47 -29.75 -19.26 34.23
N PRO A 48 -30.11 -18.91 35.48
CA PRO A 48 -31.30 -19.44 36.11
C PRO A 48 -32.53 -18.92 35.35
N GLY A 49 -33.08 -19.76 34.46
CA GLY A 49 -34.19 -19.38 33.59
C GLY A 49 -34.70 -20.52 32.69
N GLY A 50 -35.95 -20.39 32.24
CA GLY A 50 -36.60 -21.35 31.35
C GLY A 50 -35.90 -21.51 29.99
N ARG A 51 -36.25 -22.56 29.24
CA ARG A 51 -35.68 -22.83 27.90
C ARG A 51 -35.84 -21.65 26.93
N ALA A 52 -36.94 -20.89 27.04
CA ALA A 52 -37.21 -19.71 26.21
C ALA A 52 -36.18 -18.59 26.40
N VAL A 53 -35.85 -18.23 27.65
CA VAL A 53 -34.88 -17.16 27.96
C VAL A 53 -33.50 -17.49 27.38
N ARG A 54 -33.09 -18.76 27.45
CA ARG A 54 -31.82 -19.23 26.87
C ARG A 54 -31.81 -19.15 25.33
N ALA A 55 -32.94 -19.42 24.69
CA ALA A 55 -33.06 -19.29 23.23
C ALA A 55 -32.93 -17.82 22.80
N THR A 56 -33.62 -16.90 23.48
CA THR A 56 -33.57 -15.46 23.17
C THR A 56 -32.19 -14.86 23.40
N LEU A 57 -31.50 -15.21 24.50
CA LEU A 57 -30.14 -14.73 24.75
C LEU A 57 -29.14 -15.20 23.67
N ARG A 58 -29.30 -16.44 23.19
CA ARG A 58 -28.47 -16.97 22.09
C ARG A 58 -28.72 -16.26 20.77
N THR A 59 -29.98 -16.01 20.41
CA THR A 59 -30.29 -15.32 19.15
C THR A 59 -29.82 -13.87 19.17
N VAL A 60 -30.08 -13.13 20.27
CA VAL A 60 -29.59 -11.76 20.42
C VAL A 60 -28.07 -11.72 20.39
N GLY A 61 -27.39 -12.59 21.14
CA GLY A 61 -25.93 -12.66 21.15
C GLY A 61 -25.33 -12.94 19.76
N SER A 62 -25.91 -13.88 19.00
CA SER A 62 -25.49 -14.18 17.63
C SER A 62 -25.72 -13.02 16.67
N LEU A 63 -26.84 -12.31 16.78
CA LEU A 63 -27.13 -11.15 15.93
C LEU A 63 -26.18 -9.99 16.22
N THR A 64 -25.91 -9.70 17.50
CA THR A 64 -24.93 -8.67 17.89
C THR A 64 -23.52 -9.03 17.41
N ALA A 65 -23.12 -10.28 17.56
CA ALA A 65 -21.84 -10.79 17.04
C ALA A 65 -21.72 -10.60 15.53
N LEU A 66 -22.77 -10.93 14.77
CA LEU A 66 -22.79 -10.77 13.31
C LEU A 66 -22.73 -9.30 12.91
N ALA A 67 -23.52 -8.43 13.55
CA ALA A 67 -23.49 -7.00 13.29
C ALA A 67 -22.10 -6.39 13.54
N TYR A 68 -21.43 -6.81 14.63
CA TYR A 68 -20.08 -6.39 14.95
C TYR A 68 -19.06 -6.89 13.91
N GLY A 69 -19.17 -8.15 13.48
CA GLY A 69 -18.31 -8.72 12.45
C GLY A 69 -18.44 -7.97 11.11
N VAL A 70 -19.67 -7.67 10.68
CA VAL A 70 -19.94 -6.90 9.45
C VAL A 70 -19.38 -5.49 9.56
N TYR A 71 -19.68 -4.78 10.65
CA TYR A 71 -19.19 -3.42 10.86
C TYR A 71 -17.65 -3.34 10.91
N GLY A 72 -17.01 -4.28 11.62
CA GLY A 72 -15.56 -4.39 11.69
C GLY A 72 -14.92 -4.65 10.32
N ALA A 73 -15.51 -5.54 9.51
CA ALA A 73 -15.04 -5.81 8.15
C ALA A 73 -15.18 -4.58 7.23
N SER A 74 -16.29 -3.85 7.33
CA SER A 74 -16.52 -2.61 6.57
C SER A 74 -15.50 -1.53 6.92
N LEU A 75 -15.26 -1.30 8.21
CA LEU A 75 -14.25 -0.35 8.68
C LEU A 75 -12.84 -0.75 8.24
N ALA A 76 -12.48 -2.02 8.36
CA ALA A 76 -11.18 -2.51 7.91
C ALA A 76 -10.98 -2.29 6.40
N GLY A 77 -12.01 -2.54 5.59
CA GLY A 77 -11.99 -2.29 4.15
C GLY A 77 -11.87 -0.81 3.80
N GLU A 78 -12.63 0.06 4.47
CA GLU A 78 -12.58 1.51 4.25
C GLU A 78 -11.25 2.12 4.70
N TRP A 79 -10.73 1.64 5.82
CA TRP A 79 -9.44 2.07 6.34
C TRP A 79 -8.28 1.67 5.43
N GLY A 80 -8.31 0.45 4.88
CA GLY A 80 -7.37 0.01 3.86
C GLY A 80 -7.33 0.99 2.67
N ARG A 81 -8.51 1.31 2.12
CA ARG A 81 -8.63 2.22 0.97
C ARG A 81 -8.14 3.64 1.27
N ARG A 82 -8.50 4.20 2.44
CA ARG A 82 -8.19 5.60 2.77
C ARG A 82 -6.76 5.81 3.28
N ALA A 83 -6.23 4.89 4.08
CA ALA A 83 -4.95 5.09 4.74
C ALA A 83 -3.76 4.55 3.90
N VAL A 84 -3.90 3.35 3.34
CA VAL A 84 -2.78 2.64 2.70
C VAL A 84 -2.49 3.20 1.31
N GLY A 85 -3.53 3.60 0.59
CA GLY A 85 -3.43 4.09 -0.77
C GLY A 85 -2.56 5.31 -0.99
N PRO A 86 -2.89 6.44 -0.33
CA PRO A 86 -2.08 7.65 -0.44
C PRO A 86 -0.62 7.42 -0.03
N ALA A 87 -0.38 6.55 0.95
CA ALA A 87 0.96 6.21 1.40
C ALA A 87 1.78 5.46 0.33
N ARG A 88 1.19 4.47 -0.34
CA ARG A 88 1.84 3.78 -1.48
C ARG A 88 2.18 4.74 -2.61
N GLY A 89 1.26 5.64 -2.94
CA GLY A 89 1.48 6.67 -3.96
C GLY A 89 2.67 7.59 -3.63
N ARG A 90 2.83 7.97 -2.37
CA ARG A 90 3.98 8.76 -1.92
C ARG A 90 5.30 7.99 -2.04
N VAL A 91 5.33 6.72 -1.63
CA VAL A 91 6.52 5.86 -1.74
C VAL A 91 6.93 5.68 -3.20
N ALA A 92 5.97 5.36 -4.08
CA ALA A 92 6.25 5.20 -5.51
C ALA A 92 6.81 6.49 -6.14
N ARG A 93 6.25 7.66 -5.81
CA ARG A 93 6.78 8.96 -6.25
C ARG A 93 8.18 9.23 -5.72
N ALA A 94 8.42 8.95 -4.43
CA ALA A 94 9.73 9.15 -3.81
C ALA A 94 10.81 8.29 -4.47
N LEU A 95 10.48 7.03 -4.82
CA LEU A 95 11.39 6.14 -5.54
C LEU A 95 11.60 6.54 -7.00
N GLY A 96 10.55 7.00 -7.69
CA GLY A 96 10.64 7.36 -9.10
C GLY A 96 11.18 8.77 -9.38
N ALA A 97 11.08 9.71 -8.43
CA ALA A 97 11.50 11.10 -8.63
C ALA A 97 12.99 11.24 -9.02
N PRO A 98 13.95 10.52 -8.41
CA PRO A 98 15.35 10.55 -8.84
C PRO A 98 15.54 10.09 -10.29
N VAL A 99 14.80 9.05 -10.71
CA VAL A 99 14.85 8.51 -12.08
C VAL A 99 14.29 9.53 -13.08
N VAL A 100 13.16 10.17 -12.77
CA VAL A 100 12.57 11.25 -13.59
C VAL A 100 13.56 12.41 -13.75
N ALA A 101 14.23 12.81 -12.66
CA ALA A 101 15.24 13.87 -12.71
C ALA A 101 16.48 13.47 -13.54
N ALA A 102 16.93 12.22 -13.45
CA ALA A 102 18.02 11.69 -14.26
C ALA A 102 17.66 11.66 -15.76
N LEU A 103 16.46 11.23 -16.11
CA LEU A 103 15.94 11.26 -17.50
C LEU A 103 15.89 12.69 -18.05
N GLY A 104 15.50 13.67 -17.24
CA GLY A 104 15.51 15.08 -17.61
C GLY A 104 16.92 15.58 -17.94
N ARG A 105 17.90 15.30 -17.07
CA ARG A 105 19.32 15.66 -17.29
C ARG A 105 19.89 14.99 -18.54
N TYR A 106 19.63 13.69 -18.73
CA TYR A 106 20.05 12.96 -19.92
C TYR A 106 19.56 13.63 -21.20
N ARG A 107 18.27 13.99 -21.26
CA ARG A 107 17.68 14.66 -22.42
C ARG A 107 18.28 16.03 -22.66
N THR A 108 18.54 16.82 -21.63
CA THR A 108 19.19 18.13 -21.77
C THR A 108 20.57 17.99 -22.41
N GLU A 109 21.33 16.96 -22.05
CA GLU A 109 22.68 16.74 -22.57
C GLU A 109 22.70 16.11 -23.98
N HIS A 110 21.77 15.19 -24.27
CA HIS A 110 21.81 14.35 -25.49
C HIS A 110 20.74 14.72 -26.52
N GLY A 111 19.81 15.63 -26.20
CA GLY A 111 18.69 16.02 -27.05
C GLY A 111 17.53 15.00 -27.12
N ALA A 112 17.72 13.77 -26.65
CA ALA A 112 16.72 12.71 -26.62
C ALA A 112 16.73 11.93 -25.29
N TYR A 113 15.65 11.20 -24.99
CA TYR A 113 15.63 10.28 -23.85
C TYR A 113 16.41 9.00 -24.17
N PRO A 114 16.99 8.31 -23.16
CA PRO A 114 17.71 7.08 -23.42
C PRO A 114 16.76 5.96 -23.88
N PRO A 115 17.23 4.97 -24.66
CA PRO A 115 16.45 3.79 -25.02
C PRO A 115 16.19 2.87 -23.82
N SER A 116 17.00 2.93 -22.75
CA SER A 116 16.81 2.13 -21.54
C SER A 116 17.23 2.89 -20.27
N LEU A 117 16.72 2.48 -19.11
CA LEU A 117 17.13 3.06 -17.82
C LEU A 117 18.59 2.76 -17.46
N ALA A 118 19.18 1.69 -18.00
CA ALA A 118 20.55 1.29 -17.70
C ALA A 118 21.58 2.35 -18.14
N GLU A 119 21.29 3.14 -19.18
CA GLU A 119 22.17 4.23 -19.64
C GLU A 119 22.24 5.42 -18.67
N LEU A 120 21.33 5.48 -17.69
CA LEU A 120 21.39 6.47 -16.63
C LEU A 120 22.46 6.13 -15.59
N VAL A 121 22.89 4.87 -15.52
CA VAL A 121 23.87 4.36 -14.56
C VAL A 121 25.24 4.24 -15.23
N PRO A 122 26.34 4.57 -14.53
CA PRO A 122 26.41 5.19 -13.19
C PRO A 122 26.38 6.73 -13.23
N ARG A 123 26.33 7.33 -14.42
CA ARG A 123 26.58 8.78 -14.61
C ARG A 123 25.52 9.68 -13.96
N TYR A 124 24.23 9.32 -14.07
CA TYR A 124 23.12 10.14 -13.59
C TYR A 124 22.45 9.57 -12.34
N LEU A 125 22.59 8.27 -12.12
CA LEU A 125 22.06 7.51 -10.99
C LEU A 125 23.15 6.57 -10.43
N PRO A 126 23.17 6.32 -9.11
CA PRO A 126 24.05 5.29 -8.54
C PRO A 126 23.68 3.90 -9.05
N GLU A 127 24.64 2.97 -9.06
CA GLU A 127 24.46 1.59 -9.57
C GLU A 127 23.25 0.88 -8.96
N THR A 128 23.01 1.10 -7.67
CA THR A 128 21.91 0.46 -6.93
C THR A 128 20.58 1.19 -7.06
N ALA A 129 20.47 2.28 -7.83
CA ALA A 129 19.24 3.07 -7.92
C ALA A 129 18.09 2.34 -8.63
N LEU A 130 18.43 1.46 -9.57
CA LEU A 130 17.47 0.70 -10.35
C LEU A 130 17.12 -0.65 -9.70
N ASP A 131 17.87 -1.04 -8.67
CA ASP A 131 17.64 -2.28 -7.95
C ASP A 131 16.33 -2.25 -7.17
N ALA A 132 15.65 -3.39 -7.16
CA ALA A 132 14.57 -3.63 -6.22
C ALA A 132 15.12 -3.52 -4.79
N PRO A 133 14.53 -2.70 -3.90
CA PRO A 133 15.00 -2.68 -2.52
C PRO A 133 14.81 -4.08 -1.91
N THR A 134 15.87 -4.66 -1.36
CA THR A 134 15.94 -6.08 -0.95
C THR A 134 14.87 -6.47 0.10
N ARG A 135 14.32 -5.49 0.82
CA ARG A 135 13.25 -5.66 1.81
C ARG A 135 11.92 -5.03 1.39
N SER A 136 11.82 -4.53 0.17
CA SER A 136 10.61 -3.88 -0.33
C SER A 136 9.80 -4.87 -1.16
N PRO A 137 8.46 -4.84 -1.05
CA PRO A 137 7.58 -5.65 -1.90
C PRO A 137 7.55 -5.10 -3.34
N LEU A 138 8.68 -4.69 -3.93
CA LEU A 138 8.79 -4.11 -5.27
C LEU A 138 9.85 -4.92 -6.03
N ALA A 139 9.48 -6.07 -6.62
CA ALA A 139 10.43 -6.97 -7.28
C ALA A 139 10.96 -6.43 -8.63
N HIS A 140 10.18 -5.57 -9.29
CA HIS A 140 10.56 -4.86 -10.51
C HIS A 140 10.05 -3.42 -10.43
N PRO A 141 10.78 -2.52 -9.75
CA PRO A 141 10.23 -1.24 -9.39
C PRO A 141 9.90 -0.41 -10.62
N PHE A 142 10.67 -0.47 -11.71
CA PHE A 142 10.52 0.48 -12.82
C PHE A 142 10.21 -0.20 -14.16
N GLU A 143 9.11 0.23 -14.79
CA GLU A 143 8.88 0.06 -16.22
C GLU A 143 9.06 1.41 -16.90
N PHE A 144 9.87 1.45 -17.94
CA PHE A 144 10.15 2.65 -18.70
C PHE A 144 9.75 2.45 -20.15
N ARG A 145 9.04 3.42 -20.72
CA ARG A 145 8.66 3.45 -22.12
C ARG A 145 8.86 4.84 -22.68
N THR A 146 9.47 4.93 -23.86
CA THR A 146 9.61 6.19 -24.60
C THR A 146 8.63 6.22 -25.77
N ARG A 147 8.17 7.40 -26.14
CA ARG A 147 7.33 7.64 -27.32
C ARG A 147 7.65 9.02 -27.90
N GLY A 148 8.65 9.05 -28.77
CA GLY A 148 9.18 10.29 -29.36
C GLY A 148 9.86 11.15 -28.31
N ASP A 149 9.34 12.37 -28.13
CA ASP A 149 9.83 13.38 -27.20
C ASP A 149 9.26 13.25 -25.78
N ALA A 150 8.60 12.13 -25.49
CA ALA A 150 7.98 11.84 -24.21
C ALA A 150 8.38 10.47 -23.66
N PHE A 151 8.31 10.33 -22.33
CA PHE A 151 8.42 9.05 -21.65
C PHE A 151 7.31 8.84 -20.65
N MET A 152 7.08 7.56 -20.33
CA MET A 152 6.30 7.10 -19.20
C MET A 152 7.20 6.26 -18.31
N LEU A 153 7.20 6.58 -17.02
CA LEU A 153 7.88 5.81 -15.99
C LEU A 153 6.81 5.24 -15.04
N ARG A 154 6.63 3.93 -15.04
CA ARG A 154 5.71 3.26 -14.13
C ARG A 154 6.47 2.59 -13.01
N VAL A 155 6.08 2.90 -11.78
CA VAL A 155 6.58 2.26 -10.57
C VAL A 155 5.61 1.15 -10.16
N ARG A 156 6.02 -0.13 -10.26
CA ARG A 156 5.16 -1.28 -9.95
C ARG A 156 5.40 -1.84 -8.56
N GLU A 157 4.31 -2.21 -7.89
CA GLU A 157 4.38 -3.08 -6.71
C GLU A 157 4.47 -4.55 -7.11
N ALA A 158 5.16 -5.36 -6.30
CA ALA A 158 5.24 -6.80 -6.51
C ALA A 158 3.85 -7.45 -6.36
N PRO A 159 3.62 -8.61 -7.02
CA PRO A 159 2.42 -9.41 -6.84
C PRO A 159 2.11 -9.67 -5.35
N PRO A 160 0.83 -9.80 -4.96
CA PRO A 160 -0.33 -10.12 -5.82
C PRO A 160 -1.10 -8.90 -6.35
N ARG A 161 -0.74 -7.67 -5.96
CA ARG A 161 -1.53 -6.48 -6.31
C ARG A 161 -0.89 -5.73 -7.45
N TYR A 162 -1.63 -5.59 -8.56
CA TYR A 162 -1.23 -4.78 -9.72
C TYR A 162 -1.43 -3.27 -9.49
N SER A 163 -1.08 -2.77 -8.30
CA SER A 163 -1.03 -1.34 -8.02
C SER A 163 0.29 -0.76 -8.55
N GLY A 164 0.22 0.47 -9.06
CA GLY A 164 1.40 1.20 -9.49
C GLY A 164 1.12 2.67 -9.70
N CYS A 165 2.18 3.45 -9.75
CA CYS A 165 2.10 4.86 -10.11
C CYS A 165 2.89 5.11 -11.39
N GLU A 166 2.27 5.79 -12.34
CA GLU A 166 2.86 6.14 -13.62
C GLU A 166 3.12 7.64 -13.67
N TYR A 167 4.32 8.03 -14.02
CA TYR A 167 4.67 9.40 -14.35
C TYR A 167 4.66 9.58 -15.87
N SER A 168 3.93 10.59 -16.35
CA SER A 168 3.95 10.98 -17.75
C SER A 168 4.74 12.27 -17.92
N SER A 169 5.77 12.26 -18.77
CA SER A 169 6.54 13.47 -19.06
C SER A 169 5.75 14.52 -19.84
N ARG A 170 4.67 14.14 -20.53
CA ARG A 170 3.81 15.07 -21.30
C ARG A 170 2.97 15.94 -20.38
N THR A 171 2.36 15.34 -19.37
CA THR A 171 1.49 16.05 -18.42
C THR A 171 2.22 16.47 -17.16
N GLN A 172 3.46 16.00 -16.97
CA GLN A 172 4.27 16.19 -15.76
C GLN A 172 3.52 15.80 -14.48
N ARG A 173 2.69 14.76 -14.57
CA ARG A 173 1.83 14.29 -13.48
C ARG A 173 2.03 12.81 -13.20
N TRP A 174 1.87 12.47 -11.93
CA TRP A 174 1.79 11.10 -11.45
C TRP A 174 0.34 10.63 -11.42
N TYR A 175 0.07 9.49 -12.06
CA TYR A 175 -1.20 8.79 -12.06
C TYR A 175 -1.03 7.47 -11.33
N CYS A 176 -1.63 7.36 -10.15
CA CYS A 176 -1.62 6.12 -9.37
C CYS A 176 -2.93 5.37 -9.61
N SER A 177 -2.84 4.10 -10.00
CA SER A 177 -4.00 3.23 -10.24
C SER A 177 -3.85 1.88 -9.52
N GLY A 178 -4.97 1.27 -9.17
CA GLY A 178 -5.05 -0.04 -8.49
C GLY A 178 -5.81 -0.02 -7.16
N TYR A 179 -5.99 -1.21 -6.58
CA TYR A 179 -6.58 -1.40 -5.24
C TYR A 179 -5.55 -1.09 -4.16
N PHE A 180 -5.49 0.19 -3.90
CA PHE A 180 -4.74 0.86 -2.86
C PHE A 180 -5.25 0.51 -1.45
#